data_AF-A0A1G4ZCC9-F1
#
_entry.id   AF-A0A1G4ZCC9-F1
#
_cell.length_a   1.000
_cell.length_b   1.000
_cell.length_c   1.000
_cell.angle_alpha   90.00
_cell.angle_beta   90.00
_cell.angle_gamma   90.00
#
_symmetry.space_group_name_H-M   'P 1'
#
loop_
_entity.id
_entity.type
_entity.pdbx_description
1 polymer ?
#
loop_
_entity_poly.entity_id
_entity_poly.type
_entity_poly.pdbx_seq_one_letter_code
_entity_poly.pdbx_strand_id
1 'polypeptide(L)'
;MELKDYLPLIGVGVGWLLSEGSAFGKRAIERKRTIGKAISILYFLCFEMIQLKMVQEKFKSASSDIKEWERLRQHSFVKYTVQDPEFFKEFVAITDAVGEYYPIEAYNLREIVSKYEFVKSKRLDRFIDSPALYIERLSSYETAFLAYQYQLEQILRFLAFRQSKVTWIRIRLHFWRMRKKVPKGDIVFFQQVNGRKERKSQQAPDDTACMSPDQSMRTSLAAAQQVFQQPASLQQGFPG
;
A
#
# COMPACT_ATOMS: atom_id res chain seq x y z
N MET A 1 25.43 -32.41 -52.54
CA MET A 1 24.12 -31.77 -52.30
C MET A 1 24.20 -30.38 -52.88
N GLU A 2 23.29 -30.05 -53.79
CA GLU A 2 23.30 -28.75 -54.45
C GLU A 2 22.63 -27.69 -53.57
N LEU A 3 23.06 -26.43 -53.69
CA LEU A 3 22.54 -25.31 -52.88
C LEU A 3 21.02 -25.10 -53.04
N LYS A 4 20.45 -25.62 -54.14
CA LYS A 4 19.02 -25.60 -54.46
C LYS A 4 18.18 -26.42 -53.48
N ASP A 5 18.74 -27.46 -52.86
CA ASP A 5 18.03 -28.33 -51.92
C ASP A 5 17.76 -27.63 -50.57
N TYR A 6 18.54 -26.59 -50.24
CA TYR A 6 18.39 -25.84 -48.97
C TYR A 6 17.42 -24.66 -49.05
N LEU A 7 17.10 -24.16 -50.25
CA LEU A 7 16.16 -23.04 -50.45
C LEU A 7 14.79 -23.25 -49.76
N PRO A 8 14.11 -24.41 -49.88
CA PRO A 8 12.81 -24.61 -49.23
C PRO A 8 12.92 -24.60 -47.69
N LEU A 9 13.99 -25.17 -47.13
CA LEU A 9 14.26 -25.15 -45.69
C LEU A 9 14.45 -23.71 -45.16
N ILE A 10 15.17 -22.88 -45.91
CA ILE A 10 15.36 -21.45 -45.56
C ILE A 10 14.03 -20.71 -45.63
N GLY A 11 13.21 -20.96 -46.67
CA GLY A 11 11.88 -20.36 -46.82
C GLY A 11 10.95 -20.66 -45.64
N VAL A 12 10.90 -21.91 -45.19
CA VAL A 12 10.10 -22.32 -44.01
C VAL A 12 10.64 -21.67 -42.73
N GLY A 13 11.96 -21.66 -42.54
CA GLY A 13 12.58 -21.03 -41.37
C GLY A 13 12.29 -19.53 -41.27
N VAL A 14 12.38 -18.81 -42.38
CA VAL A 14 12.05 -17.38 -42.45
C VAL A 14 10.56 -17.14 -42.20
N GLY A 15 9.69 -17.97 -42.78
CA GLY A 15 8.24 -17.91 -42.54
C GLY A 15 7.87 -18.10 -41.06
N TRP A 16 8.51 -19.08 -40.40
CA TRP A 16 8.28 -19.33 -38.98
C TRP A 16 8.75 -18.15 -38.12
N LEU A 17 9.95 -17.62 -38.38
CA LEU A 17 10.50 -16.47 -37.65
C LEU A 17 9.62 -15.22 -37.80
N LEU A 18 9.12 -14.95 -39.02
CA LEU A 18 8.18 -13.86 -39.28
C LEU A 18 6.85 -14.05 -38.54
N SER A 19 6.32 -15.28 -38.52
CA SER A 19 5.06 -15.59 -37.84
C SER A 19 5.17 -15.43 -36.32
N GLU A 20 6.26 -15.93 -35.72
CA GLU A 20 6.53 -15.82 -34.29
C GLU A 20 6.81 -14.36 -33.89
N GLY A 21 7.57 -13.63 -34.71
CA GLY A 21 7.81 -12.20 -34.52
C GLY A 21 6.53 -11.37 -34.55
N SER A 22 5.62 -11.67 -35.49
CA SER A 22 4.31 -11.02 -35.56
C SER A 22 3.44 -11.34 -34.35
N ALA A 23 3.40 -12.61 -33.93
CA ALA A 23 2.66 -13.05 -32.75
C ALA A 23 3.20 -12.38 -31.46
N PHE A 24 4.52 -12.32 -31.30
CA PHE A 24 5.16 -11.64 -30.17
C PHE A 24 4.85 -10.14 -30.15
N GLY A 25 4.91 -9.48 -31.31
CA GLY A 25 4.56 -8.07 -31.46
C GLY A 25 3.11 -7.77 -31.04
N LYS A 26 2.15 -8.59 -31.50
CA LYS A 26 0.73 -8.45 -31.11
C LYS A 26 0.53 -8.61 -29.60
N ARG A 27 1.11 -9.65 -28.99
CA ARG A 27 1.04 -9.87 -27.54
C ARG A 27 1.65 -8.72 -26.74
N ALA A 28 2.77 -8.15 -27.21
CA ALA A 28 3.40 -7.02 -26.54
C ALA A 28 2.54 -5.75 -26.58
N ILE A 29 1.84 -5.49 -27.69
CA ILE A 29 0.92 -4.35 -27.82
C ILE A 29 -0.30 -4.54 -26.93
N GLU A 30 -0.90 -5.73 -26.94
CA GLU A 30 -2.05 -6.06 -26.12
C GLU A 30 -1.75 -5.90 -24.62
N ARG A 31 -0.62 -6.46 -24.18
CA ARG A 31 -0.12 -6.26 -22.81
C ARG A 31 0.02 -4.79 -22.45
N LYS A 32 0.64 -3.97 -23.31
CA LYS A 32 0.80 -2.53 -23.06
C LYS A 32 -0.54 -1.79 -22.99
N ARG A 33 -1.52 -2.21 -23.77
CA ARG A 33 -2.89 -1.65 -23.75
C ARG A 33 -3.59 -2.00 -22.44
N THR A 34 -3.53 -3.26 -22.02
CA THR A 34 -4.12 -3.73 -20.75
C THR A 34 -3.49 -3.03 -19.55
N ILE A 35 -2.15 -2.97 -19.49
CA ILE A 35 -1.44 -2.22 -18.44
C ILE A 35 -1.80 -0.72 -18.50
N GLY A 36 -1.96 -0.15 -19.69
CA GLY A 36 -2.38 1.25 -19.84
C GLY A 36 -3.74 1.56 -19.22
N LYS A 37 -4.74 0.69 -19.45
CA LYS A 37 -6.05 0.80 -18.81
C LYS A 37 -5.94 0.66 -17.29
N ALA A 38 -5.14 -0.31 -16.82
CA ALA A 38 -4.89 -0.50 -15.41
C ALA A 38 -4.30 0.75 -14.75
N ILE A 39 -3.26 1.34 -15.36
CA ILE A 39 -2.63 2.57 -14.88
C ILE A 39 -3.65 3.70 -14.73
N SER A 40 -4.56 3.89 -15.68
CA SER A 40 -5.56 4.95 -15.60
C SER A 40 -6.50 4.80 -14.39
N ILE A 41 -6.99 3.59 -14.13
CA ILE A 41 -7.90 3.32 -13.00
C ILE A 41 -7.16 3.38 -11.66
N LEU A 42 -5.96 2.79 -11.58
CA LEU A 42 -5.12 2.87 -10.38
C LEU A 42 -4.69 4.31 -10.08
N TYR A 43 -4.42 5.11 -11.11
CA TYR A 43 -4.10 6.52 -10.98
C TYR A 43 -5.29 7.32 -10.44
N PHE A 44 -6.50 7.05 -10.95
CA PHE A 44 -7.73 7.66 -10.47
C PHE A 44 -7.95 7.35 -8.98
N LEU A 45 -7.87 6.08 -8.57
CA LEU A 45 -7.99 5.68 -7.17
C LEU A 45 -6.94 6.35 -6.27
N CYS A 46 -5.68 6.40 -6.72
CA CYS A 46 -4.61 7.04 -5.96
C CYS A 46 -4.86 8.56 -5.81
N PHE A 47 -5.37 9.21 -6.85
CA PHE A 47 -5.75 10.61 -6.81
C PHE A 47 -6.91 10.87 -5.85
N GLU A 48 -7.92 10.00 -5.86
CA GLU A 48 -9.04 10.03 -4.92
C GLU A 48 -8.57 9.94 -3.47
N MET A 49 -7.67 9.00 -3.16
CA MET A 49 -7.07 8.88 -1.82
C MET A 49 -6.34 10.16 -1.38
N ILE A 50 -5.59 10.78 -2.30
CA ILE A 50 -4.89 12.04 -2.03
C ILE A 50 -5.88 13.17 -1.76
N GLN A 51 -6.90 13.32 -2.60
CA GLN A 51 -7.91 14.37 -2.41
C GLN A 51 -8.64 14.22 -1.08
N LEU A 52 -9.05 12.99 -0.75
CA LEU A 52 -9.73 12.69 0.50
C LEU A 52 -8.87 13.11 1.70
N LYS A 53 -7.58 12.74 1.69
CA LYS A 53 -6.64 13.14 2.75
C LYS A 53 -6.52 14.66 2.84
N MET A 54 -6.37 15.37 1.72
CA MET A 54 -6.31 16.83 1.69
C MET A 54 -7.56 17.49 2.26
N VAL A 55 -8.74 16.94 2.00
CA VAL A 55 -10.00 17.46 2.54
C VAL A 55 -10.13 17.18 4.04
N GLN A 56 -9.76 15.97 4.48
CA GLN A 56 -9.79 15.59 5.89
C GLN A 56 -8.87 16.48 6.72
N GLU A 57 -7.65 16.80 6.25
CA GLU A 57 -6.76 17.72 6.97
C GLU A 57 -7.35 19.13 7.11
N LYS A 58 -8.04 19.63 6.07
CA LYS A 58 -8.74 20.92 6.17
C LYS A 58 -9.85 20.89 7.21
N PHE A 59 -10.65 19.83 7.24
CA PHE A 59 -11.71 19.68 8.23
C PHE A 59 -11.16 19.54 9.65
N LYS A 60 -9.98 18.89 9.82
CA LYS A 60 -9.33 18.72 11.12
C LYS A 60 -8.94 20.06 11.74
N SER A 61 -8.56 21.03 10.91
CA SER A 61 -8.27 22.40 11.34
C SER A 61 -9.52 23.27 11.59
N ALA A 62 -10.68 22.86 11.07
CA ALA A 62 -11.92 23.65 11.11
C ALA A 62 -12.84 23.24 12.27
N SER A 63 -12.90 21.94 12.62
CA SER A 63 -13.76 21.43 13.68
C SER A 63 -13.04 21.37 15.03
N SER A 64 -13.64 21.93 16.07
CA SER A 64 -13.17 21.80 17.46
C SER A 64 -13.79 20.61 18.20
N ASP A 65 -14.99 20.17 17.79
CA ASP A 65 -15.71 19.04 18.39
C ASP A 65 -15.44 17.72 17.65
N ILE A 66 -15.22 16.64 18.40
CA ILE A 66 -14.97 15.28 17.88
C ILE A 66 -16.20 14.77 17.12
N LYS A 67 -17.40 15.06 17.61
CA LYS A 67 -18.64 14.60 16.97
C LYS A 67 -18.88 15.30 15.63
N GLU A 68 -18.59 16.59 15.55
CA GLU A 68 -18.63 17.34 14.30
C GLU A 68 -17.56 16.85 13.32
N TRP A 69 -16.33 16.64 13.80
CA TRP A 69 -15.24 16.08 13.02
C TRP A 69 -15.59 14.73 12.38
N GLU A 70 -16.15 13.78 13.14
CA GLU A 70 -16.52 12.46 12.62
C GLU A 70 -17.59 12.56 11.52
N ARG A 71 -18.57 13.47 11.68
CA ARG A 71 -19.58 13.73 10.65
C ARG A 71 -18.96 14.29 9.37
N LEU A 72 -18.05 15.26 9.49
CA LEU A 72 -17.31 15.82 8.35
C LEU A 72 -16.42 14.77 7.68
N ARG A 73 -15.76 13.91 8.46
CA ARG A 73 -14.97 12.78 7.96
C ARG A 73 -15.84 11.85 7.13
N GLN A 74 -16.96 11.37 7.68
CA GLN A 74 -17.90 10.50 6.94
C GLN A 74 -18.46 11.19 5.69
N HIS A 75 -18.83 12.45 5.79
CA HIS A 75 -19.29 13.24 4.65
C HIS A 75 -18.22 13.36 3.55
N SER A 76 -16.95 13.53 3.94
CA SER A 76 -15.83 13.57 2.98
C SER A 76 -15.69 12.26 2.21
N PHE A 77 -15.86 11.11 2.86
CA PHE A 77 -15.89 9.81 2.17
C PHE A 77 -17.05 9.76 1.18
N VAL A 78 -18.26 10.15 1.58
CA VAL A 78 -19.42 10.11 0.67
C VAL A 78 -19.21 11.01 -0.55
N LYS A 79 -18.69 12.22 -0.35
CA LYS A 79 -18.60 13.25 -1.39
C LYS A 79 -17.41 13.09 -2.34
N TYR A 80 -16.26 12.68 -1.82
CA TYR A 80 -15.00 12.63 -2.58
C TYR A 80 -14.59 11.23 -3.01
N THR A 81 -15.35 10.19 -2.65
CA THR A 81 -15.09 8.83 -3.13
C THR A 81 -16.13 8.36 -4.12
N VAL A 82 -15.70 7.56 -5.10
CA VAL A 82 -16.65 6.94 -6.03
C VAL A 82 -17.49 5.91 -5.28
N GLN A 83 -18.80 6.06 -5.33
CA GLN A 83 -19.78 5.14 -4.73
C GLN A 83 -20.34 4.13 -5.75
N ASP A 84 -19.91 4.24 -7.00
CA ASP A 84 -20.42 3.41 -8.08
C ASP A 84 -19.91 1.96 -7.93
N PRO A 85 -20.80 0.96 -7.76
CA PRO A 85 -20.39 -0.44 -7.72
C PRO A 85 -19.78 -0.91 -9.04
N GLU A 86 -20.07 -0.27 -10.18
CA GLU A 86 -19.47 -0.61 -11.47
C GLU A 86 -17.97 -0.32 -11.46
N PHE A 87 -17.53 0.78 -10.85
CA PHE A 87 -16.12 1.11 -10.70
C PHE A 87 -15.35 0.00 -9.96
N PHE A 88 -15.96 -0.61 -8.94
CA PHE A 88 -15.33 -1.72 -8.22
C PHE A 88 -15.22 -2.99 -9.10
N LYS A 89 -16.25 -3.29 -9.90
CA LYS A 89 -16.19 -4.39 -10.87
C LYS A 89 -15.09 -4.16 -11.91
N GLU A 90 -14.96 -2.94 -12.42
CA GLU A 90 -13.88 -2.56 -13.32
C GLU A 90 -12.50 -2.72 -12.67
N PHE A 91 -12.37 -2.34 -11.40
CA PHE A 91 -11.13 -2.51 -10.65
C PHE A 91 -10.75 -3.98 -10.50
N VAL A 92 -11.70 -4.84 -10.15
CA VAL A 92 -11.48 -6.30 -10.04
C VAL A 92 -11.05 -6.86 -11.39
N ALA A 93 -11.76 -6.53 -12.48
CA ALA A 93 -11.42 -6.99 -13.82
C ALA A 93 -10.01 -6.55 -14.24
N ILE A 94 -9.60 -5.33 -13.89
CA ILE A 94 -8.25 -4.84 -14.14
C ILE A 94 -7.21 -5.55 -13.29
N THR A 95 -7.53 -5.84 -12.04
CA THR A 95 -6.61 -6.55 -11.15
C THR A 95 -6.36 -7.96 -11.65
N ASP A 96 -7.40 -8.62 -12.17
CA ASP A 96 -7.29 -9.93 -12.80
C ASP A 96 -6.42 -9.87 -14.07
N ALA A 97 -6.65 -8.86 -14.92
CA ALA A 97 -5.87 -8.63 -16.12
C ALA A 97 -4.40 -8.27 -15.83
N VAL A 98 -4.11 -7.59 -14.71
CA VAL A 98 -2.74 -7.37 -14.23
C VAL A 98 -2.15 -8.69 -13.71
N GLY A 99 -2.95 -9.52 -13.05
CA GLY A 99 -2.55 -10.82 -12.50
C GLY A 99 -2.03 -11.79 -13.55
N GLU A 100 -2.52 -11.72 -14.79
CA GLU A 100 -2.00 -12.49 -15.93
C GLU A 100 -0.51 -12.25 -16.19
N TYR A 101 -0.01 -11.04 -15.93
CA TYR A 101 1.37 -10.65 -16.19
C TYR A 101 2.21 -10.48 -14.91
N TYR A 102 1.58 -10.11 -13.80
CA TYR A 102 2.19 -9.64 -12.56
C TYR A 102 1.34 -10.10 -11.34
N PRO A 103 1.38 -11.39 -11.00
CA PRO A 103 0.47 -11.98 -9.99
C PRO A 103 0.70 -11.45 -8.58
N ILE A 104 1.95 -11.13 -8.22
CA ILE A 104 2.29 -10.61 -6.88
C ILE A 104 1.71 -9.20 -6.71
N GLU A 105 1.86 -8.35 -7.73
CA GLU A 105 1.31 -7.01 -7.76
C GLU A 105 -0.21 -7.03 -7.74
N ALA A 106 -0.84 -7.95 -8.48
CA ALA A 106 -2.29 -8.14 -8.45
C ALA A 106 -2.81 -8.54 -7.07
N TYR A 107 -2.13 -9.46 -6.38
CA TYR A 107 -2.47 -9.83 -5.00
C TYR A 107 -2.43 -8.59 -4.07
N ASN A 108 -1.35 -7.81 -4.14
CA ASN A 108 -1.21 -6.60 -3.34
C ASN A 108 -2.30 -5.56 -3.66
N LEU A 109 -2.69 -5.42 -4.93
CA LEU A 109 -3.78 -4.53 -5.34
C LEU A 109 -5.13 -4.95 -4.75
N ARG A 110 -5.46 -6.25 -4.76
CA ARG A 110 -6.69 -6.77 -4.12
C ARG A 110 -6.70 -6.46 -2.64
N GLU A 111 -5.57 -6.67 -1.96
CA GLU A 111 -5.43 -6.39 -0.53
C GLU A 111 -5.63 -4.89 -0.23
N ILE A 112 -5.00 -4.00 -1.01
CA ILE A 112 -5.14 -2.55 -0.88
C ILE A 112 -6.60 -2.12 -1.03
N VAL A 113 -7.31 -2.65 -2.03
CA VAL A 113 -8.71 -2.26 -2.29
C VAL A 113 -9.66 -2.77 -1.23
N SER A 114 -9.53 -4.02 -0.81
CA SER A 114 -10.32 -4.55 0.31
C SER A 114 -10.12 -3.71 1.57
N LYS A 115 -8.88 -3.32 1.88
CA LYS A 115 -8.57 -2.48 3.04
C LYS A 115 -9.06 -1.04 2.88
N TYR A 116 -9.01 -0.49 1.67
CA TYR A 116 -9.56 0.83 1.37
C TYR A 116 -11.07 0.88 1.55
N GLU A 117 -11.80 -0.12 1.03
CA GLU A 117 -13.24 -0.28 1.22
C GLU A 117 -13.61 -0.46 2.70
N PHE A 118 -12.81 -1.24 3.44
CA PHE A 118 -12.95 -1.37 4.88
C PHE A 118 -12.82 -0.02 5.59
N VAL A 119 -11.79 0.78 5.29
CA VAL A 119 -11.61 2.10 5.90
C VAL A 119 -12.77 3.05 5.56
N LYS A 120 -13.26 3.01 4.32
CA LYS A 120 -14.39 3.83 3.84
C LYS A 120 -15.70 3.50 4.56
N SER A 121 -15.96 2.23 4.84
CA SER A 121 -17.20 1.76 5.48
C SER A 121 -17.19 1.90 7.00
N LYS A 122 -16.02 2.04 7.64
CA LYS A 122 -15.91 2.10 9.11
C LYS A 122 -16.24 3.48 9.67
N ARG A 123 -17.29 3.49 10.49
CA ARG A 123 -17.69 4.62 11.35
C ARG A 123 -17.07 4.47 12.74
N LEU A 124 -16.63 5.59 13.32
CA LEU A 124 -16.06 5.66 14.66
C LEU A 124 -17.07 6.21 15.70
N ASP A 125 -18.36 6.26 15.34
CA ASP A 125 -19.42 6.84 16.17
C ASP A 125 -19.46 6.26 17.60
N ARG A 126 -19.13 4.98 17.76
CA ARG A 126 -19.11 4.28 19.06
C ARG A 126 -18.02 4.75 20.02
N PHE A 127 -17.00 5.45 19.52
CA PHE A 127 -15.86 5.89 20.33
C PHE A 127 -15.95 7.39 20.67
N ILE A 128 -17.00 8.09 20.23
CA ILE A 128 -17.16 9.55 20.44
C ILE A 128 -17.19 9.89 21.93
N ASP A 129 -17.80 9.05 22.77
CA ASP A 129 -17.90 9.27 24.22
C ASP A 129 -16.54 9.09 24.94
N SER A 130 -15.56 8.49 24.27
CA SER A 130 -14.23 8.19 24.80
C SER A 130 -13.13 8.83 23.93
N PRO A 131 -12.78 10.11 24.15
CA PRO A 131 -11.85 10.86 23.28
C PRO A 131 -10.50 10.17 23.08
N ALA A 132 -9.94 9.58 24.14
CA ALA A 132 -8.64 8.89 24.07
C ALA A 132 -8.66 7.70 23.10
N LEU A 133 -9.67 6.83 23.21
CA LEU A 133 -9.82 5.67 22.33
C LEU A 133 -10.15 6.10 20.90
N TYR A 134 -10.95 7.16 20.73
CA TYR A 134 -11.24 7.72 19.40
C TYR A 134 -9.96 8.17 18.69
N ILE A 135 -9.13 8.97 19.37
CA ILE A 135 -7.87 9.49 18.80
C ILE A 135 -6.92 8.34 18.45
N GLU A 136 -6.78 7.36 19.33
CA GLU A 136 -5.95 6.18 19.07
C GLU A 136 -6.42 5.44 17.81
N ARG A 137 -7.71 5.12 17.72
CA ARG A 137 -8.27 4.41 16.56
C ARG A 137 -8.17 5.23 15.27
N LEU A 138 -8.47 6.53 15.33
CA LEU A 138 -8.33 7.42 14.19
C LEU A 138 -6.88 7.47 13.69
N SER A 139 -5.91 7.63 14.59
CA SER A 139 -4.49 7.67 14.23
C SER A 139 -4.01 6.37 13.57
N SER A 140 -4.51 5.22 14.04
CA SER A 140 -4.23 3.91 13.44
C SER A 140 -4.78 3.81 12.02
N TYR A 141 -6.00 4.30 11.78
CA TYR A 141 -6.61 4.30 10.46
C TYR A 141 -5.94 5.28 9.49
N GLU A 142 -5.59 6.48 9.94
CA GLU A 142 -4.84 7.44 9.11
C GLU A 142 -3.47 6.87 8.70
N THR A 143 -2.77 6.22 9.62
CA THR A 143 -1.49 5.58 9.34
C THR A 143 -1.63 4.44 8.34
N ALA A 144 -2.63 3.57 8.54
CA ALA A 144 -2.92 2.47 7.61
C ALA A 144 -3.29 2.99 6.22
N PHE A 145 -4.14 4.01 6.14
CA PHE A 145 -4.55 4.65 4.89
C PHE A 145 -3.37 5.20 4.10
N LEU A 146 -2.44 5.89 4.77
CA LEU A 146 -1.22 6.41 4.16
C LEU A 146 -0.30 5.28 3.67
N ALA A 147 -0.20 4.18 4.42
CA ALA A 147 0.56 3.00 3.99
C ALA A 147 -0.03 2.39 2.71
N TYR A 148 -1.35 2.25 2.61
CA TYR A 148 -2.03 1.72 1.43
C TYR A 148 -1.87 2.65 0.22
N GLN A 149 -1.99 3.96 0.42
CA GLN A 149 -1.77 4.94 -0.63
C GLN A 149 -0.33 4.86 -1.17
N TYR A 150 0.66 4.71 -0.28
CA TYR A 150 2.05 4.56 -0.65
C TYR A 150 2.30 3.27 -1.45
N GLN A 151 1.76 2.14 -1.00
CA GLN A 151 1.88 0.87 -1.70
C GLN A 151 1.23 0.94 -3.09
N LEU A 152 0.06 1.55 -3.20
CA LEU A 152 -0.63 1.78 -4.48
C LEU A 152 0.21 2.64 -5.42
N GLU A 153 0.83 3.70 -4.93
CA GLU A 153 1.72 4.56 -5.72
C GLU A 153 2.96 3.80 -6.21
N GLN A 154 3.51 2.89 -5.39
CA GLN A 154 4.65 2.05 -5.80
C GLN A 154 4.26 1.07 -6.92
N ILE A 155 3.11 0.40 -6.79
CA ILE A 155 2.61 -0.50 -7.82
C ILE A 155 2.32 0.27 -9.12
N LEU A 156 1.69 1.45 -9.00
CA LEU A 156 1.42 2.32 -10.15
C LEU A 156 2.70 2.74 -10.87
N ARG A 157 3.75 3.12 -10.13
CA ARG A 157 5.06 3.44 -10.71
C ARG A 157 5.70 2.23 -11.38
N PHE A 158 5.62 1.06 -10.76
CA PHE A 158 6.13 -0.17 -11.34
C PHE A 158 5.43 -0.49 -12.68
N LEU A 159 4.11 -0.49 -12.70
CA LEU A 159 3.33 -0.73 -13.92
C LEU A 159 3.59 0.33 -15.00
N ALA A 160 3.68 1.61 -14.61
CA ALA A 160 4.02 2.69 -15.52
C ALA A 160 5.40 2.52 -16.16
N PHE A 161 6.40 2.11 -15.38
CA PHE A 161 7.74 1.83 -15.88
C PHE A 161 7.74 0.67 -16.89
N ARG A 162 6.97 -0.39 -16.60
CA ARG A 162 6.80 -1.55 -17.49
C ARG A 162 6.06 -1.22 -18.79
N GLN A 163 5.13 -0.27 -18.75
CA GLN A 163 4.43 0.20 -19.95
C GLN A 163 5.33 1.09 -20.83
N SER A 164 5.85 2.18 -20.25
CA SER A 164 6.72 3.14 -20.93
C SER A 164 7.43 4.07 -19.95
N LYS A 165 8.74 4.29 -20.17
CA LYS A 165 9.55 5.27 -19.41
C LYS A 165 8.92 6.67 -19.41
N VAL A 166 8.28 7.06 -20.52
CA VAL A 166 7.63 8.38 -20.64
C VAL A 166 6.44 8.49 -19.68
N THR A 167 5.58 7.46 -19.62
CA THR A 167 4.45 7.41 -18.69
C THR A 167 4.93 7.47 -17.24
N TRP A 168 6.00 6.73 -16.92
CA TRP A 168 6.61 6.77 -15.60
C TRP A 168 7.08 8.17 -15.19
N ILE A 169 7.79 8.88 -16.07
CA ILE A 169 8.25 10.25 -15.80
C ILE A 169 7.06 11.18 -15.60
N ARG A 170 6.02 11.09 -16.45
CA ARG A 170 4.82 11.93 -16.34
C ARG A 170 4.10 11.73 -15.00
N ILE A 171 3.87 10.47 -14.62
CA ILE A 171 3.21 10.12 -13.35
C ILE A 171 4.06 10.61 -12.16
N ARG A 172 5.38 10.37 -12.20
CA ARG A 172 6.30 10.82 -11.15
C ARG A 172 6.29 12.34 -11.00
N LEU A 173 6.36 13.08 -12.11
CA LEU A 173 6.34 14.54 -12.12
C LEU A 173 5.00 15.08 -11.60
N HIS A 174 3.89 14.43 -11.97
CA HIS A 174 2.56 14.79 -11.50
C HIS A 174 2.44 14.65 -9.98
N PHE A 175 2.80 13.50 -9.41
CA PHE A 175 2.78 13.31 -7.95
C PHE A 175 3.72 14.27 -7.23
N TRP A 176 4.89 14.56 -7.80
CA TRP A 176 5.80 15.55 -7.22
C TRP A 176 5.17 16.95 -7.18
N ARG A 177 4.49 17.38 -8.25
CA ARG A 177 3.77 18.66 -8.28
C ARG A 177 2.61 18.70 -7.29
N MET A 178 1.86 17.61 -7.15
CA MET A 178 0.77 17.54 -6.17
C MET A 178 1.29 17.63 -4.73
N ARG A 179 2.35 16.88 -4.40
CA ARG A 179 2.94 16.89 -3.06
C ARG A 179 3.47 18.26 -2.64
N LYS A 180 3.94 19.09 -3.57
CA LYS A 180 4.35 20.48 -3.26
C LYS A 180 3.21 21.36 -2.74
N LYS A 181 1.95 21.01 -3.05
CA LYS A 181 0.77 21.75 -2.59
C LYS A 181 0.26 21.28 -1.23
N VAL A 182 0.79 20.18 -0.71
CA VAL A 182 0.38 19.63 0.59
C VAL A 182 1.32 20.20 1.68
N PRO A 183 0.78 20.72 2.80
CA PRO A 183 1.59 21.21 3.92
C PRO A 183 2.60 20.14 4.39
N LYS A 184 3.84 20.56 4.68
CA LYS A 184 4.96 19.65 5.00
C LYS A 184 4.73 18.76 6.23
N GLY A 185 3.79 19.13 7.12
CA GLY A 185 3.43 18.36 8.32
C GLY A 185 2.80 16.99 8.06
N ASP A 186 2.27 16.74 6.86
CA ASP A 186 1.48 15.52 6.57
C ASP A 186 2.21 14.50 5.68
N ILE A 187 3.37 14.84 5.13
CA ILE A 187 4.19 13.93 4.27
C ILE A 187 5.17 13.09 5.10
N VAL A 188 5.10 13.21 6.43
CA VAL A 188 6.14 12.82 7.40
C VAL A 188 6.53 11.33 7.33
N PHE A 189 5.69 10.46 6.78
CA PHE A 189 5.99 9.02 6.71
C PHE A 189 7.12 8.64 5.75
N PHE A 190 7.33 9.33 4.63
CA PHE A 190 8.44 8.97 3.73
C PHE A 190 9.81 9.27 4.34
N GLN A 191 9.92 10.39 5.05
CA GLN A 191 11.14 10.78 5.74
C GLN A 191 11.36 9.97 7.02
N GLN A 192 10.30 9.57 7.74
CA GLN A 192 10.47 8.72 8.93
C GLN A 192 10.82 7.27 8.58
N VAL A 193 10.25 6.70 7.52
CA VAL A 193 10.58 5.34 7.06
C VAL A 193 12.00 5.28 6.48
N ASN A 194 12.40 6.27 5.67
CA ASN A 194 13.78 6.35 5.18
C ASN A 194 14.77 6.77 6.27
N GLY A 195 14.38 7.67 7.17
CA GLY A 195 15.20 8.11 8.30
C GLY A 195 15.43 7.00 9.33
N ARG A 196 14.51 6.03 9.47
CA ARG A 196 14.76 4.81 10.25
C ARG A 196 15.81 3.92 9.60
N LYS A 197 15.89 3.86 8.26
CA LYS A 197 16.96 3.15 7.54
C LYS A 197 18.32 3.80 7.79
N GLU A 198 18.39 5.13 7.75
CA GLU A 198 19.62 5.87 8.06
C GLU A 198 20.04 5.72 9.52
N ARG A 199 19.11 5.78 10.47
CA ARG A 199 19.40 5.53 11.89
C ARG A 199 19.88 4.10 12.14
N LYS A 200 19.31 3.10 11.46
CA LYS A 200 19.76 1.70 11.60
C LYS A 200 21.14 1.45 10.97
N SER A 201 21.53 2.25 9.97
CA SER A 201 22.89 2.24 9.41
C SER A 201 23.90 3.02 10.26
N GLN A 202 23.46 4.03 11.03
CA GLN A 202 24.30 4.74 11.99
C GLN A 202 24.40 4.03 13.34
N GLN A 203 23.55 3.03 13.59
CA GLN A 203 23.47 2.25 14.82
C GLN A 203 23.88 0.79 14.57
N ALA A 204 24.86 0.59 13.68
CA ALA A 204 25.68 -0.61 13.61
C ALA A 204 26.95 -0.40 14.46
N PRO A 205 27.50 -1.46 15.08
CA PRO A 205 27.93 -1.44 16.48
C PRO A 205 29.36 -0.93 16.66
N ASP A 206 29.55 -0.01 17.61
CA ASP A 206 30.86 0.29 18.20
C ASP A 206 31.26 -0.76 19.27
N ASP A 207 30.40 -1.74 19.58
CA ASP A 207 30.68 -2.74 20.59
C ASP A 207 31.07 -4.09 19.97
N THR A 208 32.29 -4.12 19.43
CA THR A 208 33.13 -5.33 19.52
C THR A 208 34.00 -5.21 20.78
N ALA A 209 33.37 -4.98 21.93
CA ALA A 209 34.01 -5.09 23.24
C ALA A 209 33.62 -6.44 23.84
N CYS A 210 34.61 -7.33 23.93
CA CYS A 210 34.54 -8.65 24.55
C CYS A 210 33.86 -8.60 25.93
N MET A 211 32.59 -9.02 26.03
CA MET A 211 32.00 -9.42 27.32
C MET A 211 32.02 -10.95 27.42
N SER A 212 32.77 -11.43 28.41
CA SER A 212 32.90 -12.85 28.74
C SER A 212 31.54 -13.51 29.06
N PRO A 213 31.31 -14.76 28.62
CA PRO A 213 30.00 -15.43 28.66
C PRO A 213 29.49 -15.86 30.04
N ASP A 214 30.16 -15.50 31.15
CA ASP A 214 29.85 -16.05 32.48
C ASP A 214 28.82 -15.27 33.31
N GLN A 215 28.41 -14.06 32.90
CA GLN A 215 27.49 -13.24 33.71
C GLN A 215 26.01 -13.26 33.30
N SER A 216 25.65 -13.76 32.11
CA SER A 216 24.26 -13.69 31.63
C SER A 216 23.32 -14.78 32.16
N MET A 217 23.85 -15.88 32.73
CA MET A 217 23.02 -16.95 33.28
C MET A 217 22.54 -16.71 34.72
N ARG A 218 23.16 -15.81 35.48
CA ARG A 218 22.77 -15.58 36.89
C ARG A 218 21.57 -14.66 37.06
N THR A 219 21.32 -13.77 36.09
CA THR A 219 20.23 -12.79 36.19
C THR A 219 18.88 -13.34 35.76
N SER A 220 18.84 -14.36 34.89
CA SER A 220 17.58 -14.98 34.41
C SER A 220 16.95 -15.93 35.44
N LEU A 221 17.75 -16.56 36.31
CA LEU A 221 17.24 -17.44 37.37
C LEU A 221 16.63 -16.68 38.55
N ALA A 222 17.12 -15.48 38.87
CA ALA A 222 16.56 -14.67 39.96
C ALA A 222 15.18 -14.07 39.62
N ALA A 223 14.93 -13.73 38.35
CA ALA A 223 13.64 -13.18 37.92
C ALA A 223 12.53 -14.25 37.83
N ALA A 224 12.89 -15.51 37.55
CA ALA A 224 11.92 -16.60 37.45
C ALA A 224 11.35 -17.03 38.81
N GLN A 225 12.08 -16.82 39.92
CA GLN A 225 11.61 -17.21 41.25
C GLN A 225 10.59 -16.24 41.89
N GLN A 226 10.51 -14.99 41.44
CA GLN A 226 9.55 -14.03 42.01
C GLN A 226 8.12 -14.13 41.45
N VAL A 227 7.92 -14.80 40.31
CA VAL A 227 6.59 -14.92 39.69
C VAL A 227 5.74 -16.03 40.32
N PHE A 228 6.34 -16.97 41.06
CA PHE A 228 5.64 -18.12 41.65
C PHE A 228 5.11 -17.92 43.08
N GLN A 229 5.25 -16.72 43.67
CA GLN A 229 4.80 -16.43 45.05
C GLN A 229 3.61 -15.47 45.14
N GLN A 230 2.70 -15.45 44.17
CA GLN A 230 1.41 -14.77 44.37
C GLN A 230 0.36 -15.73 44.94
N PRO A 231 -0.17 -15.48 46.16
CA PRO A 231 -1.18 -16.32 46.76
C PRO A 231 -2.53 -16.15 46.04
N ALA A 232 -3.05 -17.28 45.54
CA ALA A 232 -4.40 -17.41 45.02
C ALA A 232 -5.43 -17.14 46.14
N SER A 233 -5.90 -15.89 46.24
CA SER A 233 -7.03 -15.54 47.08
C SER A 233 -8.33 -15.65 46.28
N LEU A 234 -9.05 -16.72 46.61
CA LEU A 234 -10.49 -16.95 46.45
C LEU A 234 -11.35 -15.68 46.27
N GLN A 235 -12.17 -15.67 45.22
CA GLN A 235 -13.49 -15.04 45.28
C GLN A 235 -14.56 -16.00 44.78
N GLN A 236 -15.24 -16.61 45.77
CA GLN A 236 -16.58 -17.16 45.66
C GLN A 236 -17.58 -15.99 45.62
N GLY A 237 -18.65 -16.13 44.83
CA GLY A 237 -19.90 -15.39 45.06
C GLY A 237 -20.57 -14.84 43.81
N PHE A 238 -21.44 -15.65 43.19
CA PHE A 238 -22.58 -15.14 42.43
C PHE A 238 -23.86 -15.68 43.08
N PRO A 239 -24.71 -14.83 43.67
CA PRO A 239 -26.09 -15.18 43.98
C PRO A 239 -27.01 -14.78 42.81
N GLY A 240 -27.99 -15.65 42.55
CA GLY A 240 -29.37 -15.32 42.12
C GLY A 240 -29.56 -14.49 40.86
#